data_AF-A0A101PCX6-F1
#
_entry.id   AF-A0A101PCX6-F1
#
_cell.length_a   1.000
_cell.length_b   1.000
_cell.length_c   1.000
_cell.angle_alpha   90.00
_cell.angle_beta   90.00
_cell.angle_gamma   90.00
#
_symmetry.space_group_name_H-M   'P 1'
#
loop_
_entity.id
_entity.type
_entity.pdbx_description
1 polymer ?
#
loop_
_entity_poly.entity_id
_entity_poly.type
_entity_poly.pdbx_seq_one_letter_code
_entity_poly.pdbx_strand_id
1 'polypeptide(L)'
;MPDRPRSLRTYPGRRAALVRPYAGSGTAKESNAGYRRLIAQGCTSLSVAFDRPTRLGRDSDTPLARGEVGRAGVAVDSLDDMRVLMDGIPLDRIATSMTIDAPAALLLLLYQLVAEERGIPADRLVGTVRNDVLGAYLTHGACVFPLRPALRLAADVFAYCKDELPRWNALSISRRHLAETGASAAQQIAFALASGVEYVRTAVAAGLDEDDIAAVRRQLAGLRAAPPNRDVEAAALALLQRIEDLGGAVAAIEHGFPQREIERHTRLVAGVRAPRTEDAGEWTDPAVEARQAERIAKLRAWRDQERVDLHMAALRKAASGPGNVLHPMKEALAAGATVGETCAALRETWDTCAPPDPDPAPIPTNGPGQGRRTRVVHE
;
A
#
# COMPACT_ATOMS: atom_id res chain seq x y z
N MET A 1 12.57 42.66 20.60
CA MET A 1 12.36 41.99 19.30
C MET A 1 13.01 40.63 19.37
N PRO A 2 12.28 39.50 19.44
CA PRO A 2 12.90 38.19 19.40
C PRO A 2 13.08 37.73 17.96
N ASP A 3 14.24 37.10 17.73
CA ASP A 3 14.79 36.61 16.47
C ASP A 3 13.82 35.79 15.62
N ARG A 4 13.80 36.06 14.30
CA ARG A 4 13.20 35.18 13.30
C ARG A 4 14.07 33.93 13.13
N PRO A 5 13.50 32.71 13.09
CA PRO A 5 14.28 31.52 12.80
C PRO A 5 14.82 31.54 11.36
N ARG A 6 16.11 31.18 11.22
CA ARG A 6 16.85 31.09 9.96
C ARG A 6 16.12 30.18 8.97
N SER A 7 15.77 30.72 7.81
CA SER A 7 15.22 29.98 6.68
C SER A 7 16.19 28.87 6.24
N LEU A 8 15.72 27.63 6.18
CA LEU A 8 16.39 26.52 5.50
C LEU A 8 16.66 26.94 4.05
N ARG A 9 17.92 27.17 3.69
CA ARG A 9 18.33 27.37 2.30
C ARG A 9 18.06 26.09 1.52
N THR A 10 17.05 26.11 0.66
CA THR A 10 16.87 25.11 -0.40
C THR A 10 17.89 25.38 -1.51
N TYR A 11 18.49 24.30 -2.04
CA TYR A 11 19.35 24.37 -3.23
C TYR A 11 18.58 24.97 -4.43
N PRO A 12 19.19 25.82 -5.27
CA PRO A 12 18.50 26.40 -6.42
C PRO A 12 18.12 25.29 -7.42
N GLY A 13 16.85 25.22 -7.81
CA GLY A 13 16.38 24.35 -8.91
C GLY A 13 15.56 23.11 -8.52
N ARG A 14 15.41 22.76 -7.23
CA ARG A 14 14.41 21.76 -6.80
C ARG A 14 13.17 22.45 -6.27
N ARG A 15 11.98 22.11 -6.80
CA ARG A 15 10.71 22.44 -6.16
C ARG A 15 10.80 22.01 -4.69
N ALA A 16 10.44 22.89 -3.77
CA ALA A 16 10.39 22.57 -2.35
C ALA A 16 9.61 21.25 -2.17
N ALA A 17 10.21 20.27 -1.49
CA ALA A 17 9.51 19.03 -1.18
C ALA A 17 8.23 19.40 -0.45
N LEU A 18 7.10 18.93 -0.98
CA LEU A 18 5.79 19.13 -0.41
C LEU A 18 5.82 18.54 1.01
N VAL A 19 5.82 19.39 2.04
CA VAL A 19 5.77 18.92 3.43
C VAL A 19 4.37 18.37 3.65
N ARG A 20 4.28 17.05 3.83
CA ARG A 20 3.03 16.30 4.05
C ARG A 20 2.92 15.98 5.55
N PRO A 21 2.25 16.81 6.36
CA PRO A 21 2.00 16.45 7.75
C PRO A 21 1.16 15.17 7.80
N TYR A 22 1.61 14.21 8.60
CA TYR A 22 0.90 12.95 8.84
C TYR A 22 -0.30 13.25 9.74
N ALA A 23 -1.52 13.03 9.25
CA ALA A 23 -2.73 13.34 9.99
C ALA A 23 -3.78 12.24 9.81
N GLY A 24 -4.31 11.74 10.93
CA GLY A 24 -5.35 10.71 10.97
C GLY A 24 -5.27 9.98 12.30
N SER A 25 -6.30 10.15 13.12
CA SER A 25 -6.48 9.44 14.39
C SER A 25 -7.94 9.55 14.80
N GLY A 26 -8.52 8.47 15.32
CA GLY A 26 -9.92 8.42 15.74
C GLY A 26 -10.89 8.33 14.55
N THR A 27 -11.96 9.12 14.59
CA THR A 27 -13.05 9.08 13.62
C THR A 27 -12.73 9.84 12.32
N ALA A 28 -13.48 9.55 11.26
CA ALA A 28 -13.43 10.31 10.01
C ALA A 28 -13.69 11.81 10.20
N LYS A 29 -14.60 12.16 11.13
CA LYS A 29 -14.95 13.55 11.45
C LYS A 29 -13.80 14.31 12.12
N GLU A 30 -13.11 13.68 13.07
CA GLU A 30 -11.96 14.28 13.75
C GLU A 30 -10.77 14.45 12.80
N SER A 31 -10.53 13.43 11.97
CA SER A 31 -9.49 13.48 10.94
C SER A 31 -9.76 14.58 9.90
N ASN A 32 -11.01 14.71 9.44
CA ASN A 32 -11.44 15.79 8.56
C ASN A 32 -11.19 17.18 9.19
N ALA A 33 -11.57 17.37 10.45
CA ALA A 33 -11.34 18.63 11.15
C ALA A 33 -9.83 18.97 11.20
N GLY A 34 -8.98 17.97 11.42
CA GLY A 34 -7.52 18.10 11.30
C GLY A 34 -7.07 18.53 9.91
N TYR A 35 -7.58 17.89 8.85
CA TYR A 35 -7.26 18.25 7.46
C TYR A 35 -7.65 19.68 7.12
N ARG A 36 -8.83 20.13 7.53
CA ARG A 36 -9.30 21.51 7.30
C ARG A 36 -8.41 22.53 8.00
N ARG A 37 -7.93 22.24 9.22
CA ARG A 37 -6.96 23.10 9.92
C ARG A 37 -5.64 23.18 9.17
N LEU A 38 -5.11 22.06 8.69
CA LEU A 38 -3.87 22.03 7.91
C LEU A 38 -3.99 22.83 6.61
N ILE A 39 -5.11 22.69 5.90
CA ILE A 39 -5.39 23.45 4.67
C ILE A 39 -5.51 24.95 4.98
N ALA A 40 -6.19 25.32 6.07
CA ALA A 40 -6.29 26.72 6.50
C ALA A 40 -4.92 27.33 6.87
N GLN A 41 -3.96 26.49 7.28
CA GLN A 41 -2.56 26.89 7.52
C GLN A 41 -1.70 26.92 6.24
N GLY A 42 -2.29 26.68 5.07
CA GLY A 42 -1.62 26.73 3.77
C GLY A 42 -1.06 25.39 3.27
N CYS A 43 -1.40 24.26 3.90
CA CYS A 43 -1.01 22.96 3.37
C CYS A 43 -1.73 22.70 2.04
N THR A 44 -0.96 22.43 0.98
CA THR A 44 -1.44 22.12 -0.36
C THR A 44 -1.53 20.61 -0.63
N SER A 45 -1.27 19.79 0.40
CA SER A 45 -1.43 18.34 0.34
C SER A 45 -1.74 17.74 1.68
N LEU A 46 -2.44 16.61 1.64
CA LEU A 46 -2.79 15.81 2.81
C LEU A 46 -2.10 14.44 2.76
N SER A 47 -1.82 13.89 3.92
CA SER A 47 -1.43 12.50 4.08
C SER A 47 -2.41 11.81 5.02
N VAL A 48 -3.14 10.83 4.49
CA VAL A 48 -4.14 10.05 5.21
C VAL A 48 -3.47 8.78 5.73
N ALA A 49 -3.67 8.54 7.02
CA ALA A 49 -3.24 7.35 7.74
C ALA A 49 -4.47 6.57 8.19
N PHE A 50 -4.51 5.26 7.91
CA PHE A 50 -5.66 4.41 8.22
C PHE A 50 -5.36 3.52 9.42
N ASP A 51 -6.41 3.17 10.15
CA ASP A 51 -6.29 2.25 11.27
C ASP A 51 -5.93 0.83 10.82
N ARG A 52 -5.62 -0.05 11.78
CA ARG A 52 -5.20 -1.42 11.47
C ARG A 52 -6.31 -2.24 10.79
N PRO A 53 -7.58 -2.21 11.21
CA PRO A 53 -8.67 -2.92 10.53
C PRO A 53 -8.79 -2.53 9.04
N THR A 54 -8.83 -1.22 8.76
CA THR A 54 -8.88 -0.71 7.39
C THR A 54 -7.66 -1.18 6.58
N ARG A 55 -6.44 -1.10 7.16
CA ARG A 55 -5.20 -1.59 6.53
C ARG A 55 -5.22 -3.10 6.23
N LEU A 56 -5.99 -3.87 6.98
CA LEU A 56 -6.15 -5.32 6.82
C LEU A 56 -7.37 -5.71 5.98
N GLY A 57 -8.10 -4.74 5.40
CA GLY A 57 -9.31 -5.03 4.63
C GLY A 57 -10.41 -5.66 5.48
N ARG A 58 -10.58 -5.15 6.71
CA ARG A 58 -11.58 -5.61 7.69
C ARG A 58 -12.44 -4.44 8.12
N ASP A 59 -13.72 -4.74 8.30
CA ASP A 59 -14.68 -3.81 8.87
C ASP A 59 -14.46 -3.64 10.38
N SER A 60 -14.83 -2.46 10.89
CA SER A 60 -14.68 -2.10 12.31
C SER A 60 -15.51 -2.97 13.26
N ASP A 61 -16.54 -3.66 12.77
CA ASP A 61 -17.42 -4.50 13.59
C ASP A 61 -16.97 -5.98 13.69
N THR A 62 -15.85 -6.35 13.05
CA THR A 62 -15.35 -7.73 13.17
C THR A 62 -14.70 -7.97 14.54
N PRO A 63 -14.77 -9.19 15.11
CA PRO A 63 -14.08 -9.52 16.36
C PRO A 63 -12.56 -9.26 16.32
N LEU A 64 -11.94 -9.35 15.14
CA LEU A 64 -10.50 -9.14 14.95
C LEU A 64 -10.12 -7.65 14.83
N ALA A 65 -11.10 -6.75 14.80
CA ALA A 65 -10.89 -5.29 14.76
C ALA A 65 -10.94 -4.65 16.16
N ARG A 66 -11.47 -5.36 17.16
CA ARG A 66 -11.65 -4.87 18.52
C ARG A 66 -10.33 -4.33 19.10
N GLY A 67 -10.38 -3.12 19.65
CA GLY A 67 -9.22 -2.46 20.25
C GLY A 67 -8.20 -1.90 19.26
N GLU A 68 -8.50 -1.94 17.96
CA GLU A 68 -7.65 -1.41 16.89
C GLU A 68 -8.34 -0.32 16.06
N VAL A 69 -9.67 -0.22 16.12
CA VAL A 69 -10.48 0.75 15.39
C VAL A 69 -10.10 2.18 15.79
N GLY A 70 -9.72 2.99 14.81
CA GLY A 70 -9.35 4.39 15.01
C GLY A 70 -8.06 4.65 15.79
N ARG A 71 -7.31 3.61 16.19
CA ARG A 71 -6.14 3.73 17.08
C ARG A 71 -4.92 4.32 16.38
N ALA A 72 -4.50 3.68 15.29
CA ALA A 72 -3.29 4.05 14.53
C ALA A 72 -3.57 5.01 13.36
N GLY A 73 -4.84 5.31 13.09
CA GLY A 73 -5.28 6.08 11.94
C GLY A 73 -6.80 6.24 11.92
N VAL A 74 -7.34 6.75 10.83
CA VAL A 74 -8.79 6.85 10.63
C VAL A 74 -9.40 5.49 10.25
N ALA A 75 -10.55 5.17 10.83
CA ALA A 75 -11.39 4.03 10.43
C ALA A 75 -12.21 4.37 9.18
N VAL A 76 -12.12 3.54 8.14
CA VAL A 76 -12.91 3.68 6.91
C VAL A 76 -13.43 2.30 6.49
N ASP A 77 -14.72 2.09 6.67
CA ASP A 77 -15.39 0.83 6.36
C ASP A 77 -16.19 0.94 5.06
N SER A 78 -16.58 2.15 4.67
CA SER A 78 -17.54 2.37 3.59
C SER A 78 -17.38 3.72 2.88
N LEU A 79 -18.17 3.92 1.81
CA LEU A 79 -18.31 5.20 1.13
C LEU A 79 -18.79 6.32 2.07
N ASP A 80 -19.64 6.01 3.04
CA ASP A 80 -20.13 6.99 4.02
C ASP A 80 -19.02 7.54 4.91
N ASP A 81 -18.00 6.73 5.23
CA ASP A 81 -16.85 7.18 6.01
C ASP A 81 -15.94 8.07 5.17
N MET A 82 -15.72 7.71 3.91
CA MET A 82 -14.94 8.55 2.99
C MET A 82 -15.64 9.90 2.72
N ARG A 83 -16.97 9.91 2.61
CA ARG A 83 -17.78 11.14 2.48
C ARG A 83 -17.50 12.08 3.66
N VAL A 84 -17.57 11.56 4.89
CA VAL A 84 -17.28 12.32 6.11
C VAL A 84 -15.82 12.76 6.17
N LEU A 85 -14.89 11.85 5.87
CA LEU A 85 -13.45 12.12 5.94
C LEU A 85 -13.03 13.26 5.00
N MET A 86 -13.64 13.32 3.81
CA MET A 86 -13.31 14.31 2.79
C MET A 86 -14.27 15.51 2.80
N ASP A 87 -15.22 15.62 3.73
CA ASP A 87 -16.23 16.68 3.71
C ASP A 87 -15.63 18.11 3.68
N GLY A 88 -16.08 18.89 2.69
CA GLY A 88 -15.59 20.25 2.39
C GLY A 88 -14.09 20.37 2.10
N ILE A 89 -13.40 19.27 1.82
CA ILE A 89 -12.01 19.26 1.32
C ILE A 89 -12.04 19.47 -0.22
N PRO A 90 -11.28 20.44 -0.77
CA PRO A 90 -11.27 20.72 -2.21
C PRO A 90 -10.36 19.72 -2.97
N LEU A 91 -10.91 18.54 -3.28
CA LEU A 91 -10.17 17.40 -3.87
C LEU A 91 -9.55 17.69 -5.25
N ASP A 92 -10.05 18.70 -5.96
CA ASP A 92 -9.54 19.18 -7.24
C ASP A 92 -8.33 20.13 -7.12
N ARG A 93 -8.02 20.59 -5.89
CA ARG A 93 -6.98 21.61 -5.64
C ARG A 93 -5.85 21.15 -4.76
N ILE A 94 -6.05 20.10 -3.96
CA ILE A 94 -5.03 19.58 -3.06
C ILE A 94 -4.64 18.18 -3.46
N ALA A 95 -3.35 17.86 -3.29
CA ALA A 95 -2.88 16.50 -3.52
C ALA A 95 -3.13 15.62 -2.28
N THR A 96 -3.79 14.48 -2.44
CA THR A 96 -4.02 13.53 -1.33
C THR A 96 -3.10 12.32 -1.44
N SER A 97 -2.34 12.05 -0.39
CA SER A 97 -1.53 10.83 -0.25
C SER A 97 -2.22 9.86 0.70
N MET A 98 -2.41 8.61 0.31
CA MET A 98 -3.02 7.56 1.12
C MET A 98 -1.99 6.49 1.45
N THR A 99 -1.74 6.32 2.75
CA THR A 99 -0.69 5.45 3.32
C THR A 99 -1.22 4.01 3.46
N ILE A 100 -1.67 3.42 2.35
CA ILE A 100 -2.39 2.13 2.28
C ILE A 100 -1.80 1.23 1.20
N ASP A 101 -1.68 -0.08 1.47
CA ASP A 101 -1.14 -1.08 0.54
C ASP A 101 -2.23 -2.01 -0.01
N ALA A 102 -2.46 -3.18 0.60
CA ALA A 102 -3.33 -4.18 0.00
C ALA A 102 -4.79 -3.71 -0.24
N PRO A 103 -5.40 -2.90 0.64
CA PRO A 103 -6.72 -2.30 0.37
C PRO A 103 -6.68 -0.99 -0.43
N ALA A 104 -5.54 -0.63 -1.06
CA ALA A 104 -5.36 0.64 -1.75
C ALA A 104 -6.39 0.85 -2.87
N ALA A 105 -6.70 -0.21 -3.62
CA ALA A 105 -7.71 -0.17 -4.69
C ALA A 105 -9.07 0.32 -4.15
N LEU A 106 -9.52 -0.24 -3.02
CA LEU A 106 -10.82 0.11 -2.44
C LEU A 106 -10.84 1.57 -1.99
N LEU A 107 -9.81 2.03 -1.27
CA LEU A 107 -9.79 3.40 -0.74
C LEU A 107 -9.61 4.44 -1.85
N LEU A 108 -8.90 4.09 -2.93
CA LEU A 108 -8.85 4.90 -4.15
C LEU A 108 -10.23 5.08 -4.77
N LEU A 109 -10.97 3.98 -4.94
CA LEU A 109 -12.30 4.01 -5.52
C LEU A 109 -13.30 4.75 -4.63
N LEU A 110 -13.24 4.56 -3.31
CA LEU A 110 -14.05 5.35 -2.37
C LEU A 110 -13.75 6.85 -2.48
N TYR A 111 -12.46 7.22 -2.58
CA TYR A 111 -12.06 8.61 -2.76
C TYR A 111 -12.57 9.19 -4.09
N GLN A 112 -12.48 8.42 -5.18
CA GLN A 112 -12.99 8.82 -6.49
C GLN A 112 -14.51 8.98 -6.48
N LEU A 113 -15.26 8.05 -5.89
CA LEU A 113 -16.71 8.12 -5.78
C LEU A 113 -17.17 9.40 -5.05
N VAL A 114 -16.48 9.77 -3.97
CA VAL A 114 -16.75 11.03 -3.26
C VAL A 114 -16.46 12.27 -4.13
N ALA A 115 -15.44 12.22 -4.98
CA ALA A 115 -15.18 13.29 -5.94
C ALA A 115 -16.28 13.39 -7.01
N GLU A 116 -16.72 12.25 -7.55
CA GLU A 116 -17.78 12.17 -8.56
C GLU A 116 -19.12 12.69 -8.04
N GLU A 117 -19.49 12.34 -6.80
CA GLU A 117 -20.68 12.88 -6.11
C GLU A 117 -20.66 14.41 -5.98
N ARG A 118 -19.47 15.01 -5.98
CA ARG A 118 -19.26 16.46 -5.90
C ARG A 118 -19.10 17.12 -7.28
N GLY A 119 -19.27 16.36 -8.36
CA GLY A 119 -19.08 16.82 -9.73
C GLY A 119 -17.62 17.14 -10.07
N ILE A 120 -16.65 16.59 -9.33
CA ILE A 120 -15.23 16.75 -9.62
C ILE A 120 -14.84 15.66 -10.62
N PRO A 121 -14.40 16.02 -11.85
CA PRO A 121 -14.00 15.04 -12.83
C PRO A 121 -12.70 14.32 -12.40
N ALA A 122 -12.60 13.06 -12.78
CA ALA A 122 -11.53 12.16 -12.36
C ALA A 122 -10.13 12.66 -12.80
N ASP A 123 -10.04 13.33 -13.95
CA ASP A 123 -8.83 13.95 -14.49
C ASP A 123 -8.28 15.12 -13.66
N ARG A 124 -9.04 15.63 -12.69
CA ARG A 124 -8.59 16.68 -11.75
C ARG A 124 -8.03 16.12 -10.45
N LEU A 125 -8.24 14.84 -10.16
CA LEU A 125 -7.79 14.23 -8.93
C LEU A 125 -6.28 14.00 -8.98
N VAL A 126 -5.57 14.67 -8.06
CA VAL A 126 -4.13 14.52 -7.91
C VAL A 126 -3.87 13.83 -6.58
N GLY A 127 -3.17 12.70 -6.62
CA GLY A 127 -2.94 11.96 -5.40
C GLY A 127 -1.92 10.86 -5.54
N THR A 128 -1.77 10.09 -4.47
CA THR A 128 -0.88 8.94 -4.42
C THR A 128 -1.47 7.90 -3.49
N VAL A 129 -1.60 6.66 -3.95
CA VAL A 129 -1.71 5.51 -3.06
C VAL A 129 -0.33 4.88 -2.87
N ARG A 130 -0.06 4.30 -1.70
CA ARG A 130 1.20 3.58 -1.50
C ARG A 130 1.22 2.32 -2.38
N ASN A 131 0.22 1.46 -2.25
CA ASN A 131 0.02 0.26 -3.07
C ASN A 131 1.28 -0.63 -3.16
N ASP A 132 2.13 -0.61 -2.12
CA ASP A 132 3.38 -1.37 -2.06
C ASP A 132 3.15 -2.66 -1.26
N VAL A 133 2.48 -3.63 -1.89
CA VAL A 133 2.17 -4.93 -1.28
C VAL A 133 3.43 -5.70 -0.87
N LEU A 134 4.51 -5.67 -1.66
CA LEU A 134 5.76 -6.34 -1.32
C LEU A 134 6.40 -5.73 -0.07
N GLY A 135 6.45 -4.39 0.03
CA GLY A 135 6.93 -3.70 1.21
C GLY A 135 6.10 -4.02 2.46
N ALA A 136 4.78 -4.14 2.33
CA ALA A 136 3.88 -4.51 3.42
C ALA A 136 4.19 -5.92 3.99
N TYR A 137 4.43 -6.89 3.11
CA TYR A 137 4.83 -8.25 3.49
C TYR A 137 6.18 -8.28 4.23
N LEU A 138 7.13 -7.47 3.78
CA LEU A 138 8.46 -7.39 4.39
C LEU A 138 8.45 -6.82 5.81
N THR A 139 7.53 -5.91 6.10
CA THR A 139 7.62 -5.04 7.28
C THR A 139 6.61 -5.36 8.37
N HIS A 140 5.40 -5.77 8.01
CA HIS A 140 4.31 -5.94 8.97
C HIS A 140 3.78 -7.38 9.01
N GLY A 141 4.20 -8.26 8.09
CA GLY A 141 3.58 -9.57 7.87
C GLY A 141 2.06 -9.48 7.60
N ALA A 142 1.56 -8.27 7.35
CA ALA A 142 0.16 -7.92 7.29
C ALA A 142 -0.34 -8.22 5.88
N CYS A 143 -0.83 -9.44 5.72
CA CYS A 143 -1.24 -9.95 4.44
C CYS A 143 -2.77 -10.01 4.33
N VAL A 144 -3.33 -9.23 3.41
CA VAL A 144 -4.78 -9.29 3.09
C VAL A 144 -5.06 -10.38 2.05
N PHE A 145 -4.19 -10.51 1.05
CA PHE A 145 -4.27 -11.49 -0.03
C PHE A 145 -2.91 -12.15 -0.25
N PRO A 146 -2.85 -13.43 -0.68
CA PRO A 146 -1.59 -14.07 -1.08
C PRO A 146 -0.81 -13.24 -2.12
N LEU A 147 0.50 -13.47 -2.20
CA LEU A 147 1.42 -12.51 -2.81
C LEU A 147 1.13 -12.27 -4.30
N ARG A 148 0.83 -13.36 -5.02
CA ARG A 148 0.47 -13.31 -6.44
C ARG A 148 -0.87 -12.57 -6.68
N PRO A 149 -1.98 -12.91 -6.02
CA PRO A 149 -3.21 -12.10 -6.04
C PRO A 149 -3.01 -10.63 -5.67
N ALA A 150 -2.18 -10.33 -4.66
CA ALA A 150 -1.90 -8.96 -4.26
C ALA A 150 -1.17 -8.17 -5.36
N LEU A 151 -0.20 -8.80 -6.05
CA LEU A 151 0.47 -8.21 -7.21
C LEU A 151 -0.48 -8.02 -8.39
N ARG A 152 -1.39 -8.98 -8.62
CA ARG A 152 -2.45 -8.82 -9.62
C ARG A 152 -3.31 -7.59 -9.31
N LEU A 153 -3.76 -7.42 -8.07
CA LEU A 153 -4.55 -6.25 -7.68
C LEU A 153 -3.76 -4.95 -7.87
N ALA A 154 -2.45 -4.94 -7.58
CA ALA A 154 -1.61 -3.78 -7.84
C ALA A 154 -1.52 -3.44 -9.35
N ALA A 155 -1.43 -4.45 -10.23
CA ALA A 155 -1.47 -4.29 -11.68
C ALA A 155 -2.81 -3.71 -12.16
N ASP A 156 -3.92 -4.21 -11.61
CA ASP A 156 -5.26 -3.71 -11.90
C ASP A 156 -5.40 -2.24 -11.50
N VAL A 157 -4.77 -1.81 -10.39
CA VAL A 157 -4.71 -0.39 -9.99
C VAL A 157 -3.90 0.44 -11.00
N PHE A 158 -2.82 -0.09 -11.57
CA PHE A 158 -2.03 0.62 -12.59
C PHE A 158 -2.85 0.86 -13.85
N ALA A 159 -3.47 -0.20 -14.38
CA ALA A 159 -4.33 -0.13 -15.55
C ALA A 159 -5.49 0.86 -15.33
N TYR A 160 -6.19 0.72 -14.21
CA TYR A 160 -7.32 1.58 -13.87
C TYR A 160 -6.91 3.05 -13.75
N CYS A 161 -5.79 3.35 -13.07
CA CYS A 161 -5.34 4.73 -12.90
C CYS A 161 -4.97 5.38 -14.24
N LYS A 162 -4.42 4.64 -15.21
CA LYS A 162 -4.16 5.22 -16.54
C LYS A 162 -5.44 5.68 -17.21
N ASP A 163 -6.43 4.81 -17.24
CA ASP A 163 -7.65 5.03 -18.03
C ASP A 163 -8.58 6.04 -17.35
N GLU A 164 -8.71 5.96 -16.03
CA GLU A 164 -9.73 6.69 -15.27
C GLU A 164 -9.15 7.84 -14.43
N LEU A 165 -7.90 7.73 -13.95
CA LEU A 165 -7.28 8.67 -13.00
C LEU A 165 -5.86 9.09 -13.41
N PRO A 166 -5.68 9.74 -14.59
CA PRO A 166 -4.38 9.89 -15.24
C PRO A 166 -3.35 10.73 -14.45
N ARG A 167 -3.81 11.49 -13.44
CA ARG A 167 -2.96 12.31 -12.55
C ARG A 167 -2.73 11.67 -11.18
N TRP A 168 -3.21 10.44 -10.99
CA TRP A 168 -3.01 9.68 -9.77
C TRP A 168 -1.72 8.86 -9.84
N ASN A 169 -0.93 8.95 -8.78
CA ASN A 169 0.23 8.09 -8.62
C ASN A 169 -0.20 6.74 -8.00
N ALA A 170 -0.15 5.69 -8.80
CA ALA A 170 -0.68 4.37 -8.48
C ALA A 170 0.27 3.49 -7.62
N LEU A 171 1.52 3.93 -7.44
CA LEU A 171 2.52 3.23 -6.64
C LEU A 171 3.47 4.22 -5.94
N SER A 172 3.79 3.95 -4.68
CA SER A 172 4.83 4.67 -3.96
C SER A 172 5.60 3.74 -3.03
N ILE A 173 6.74 3.23 -3.47
CA ILE A 173 7.62 2.39 -2.66
C ILE A 173 8.34 3.24 -1.60
N SER A 174 8.18 2.90 -0.32
CA SER A 174 8.74 3.66 0.80
C SER A 174 9.86 2.90 1.49
N ARG A 175 11.07 3.46 1.47
CA ARG A 175 12.21 2.95 2.25
C ARG A 175 12.07 3.17 3.76
N ARG A 176 11.20 4.10 4.18
CA ARG A 176 11.05 4.47 5.59
C ARG A 176 10.62 3.26 6.43
N HIS A 177 9.66 2.48 5.94
CA HIS A 177 9.14 1.35 6.71
C HIS A 177 10.18 0.23 6.84
N LEU A 178 11.01 0.03 5.82
CA LEU A 178 12.17 -0.87 5.92
C LEU A 178 13.18 -0.37 6.97
N ALA A 179 13.46 0.93 7.00
CA ALA A 179 14.34 1.51 8.02
C ALA A 179 13.81 1.27 9.45
N GLU A 180 12.50 1.38 9.64
CA GLU A 180 11.82 1.16 10.93
C GLU A 180 11.93 -0.30 11.42
N THR A 181 12.13 -1.27 10.52
CA THR A 181 12.42 -2.67 10.89
C THR A 181 13.87 -2.92 11.33
N GLY A 182 14.76 -1.93 11.19
CA GLY A 182 16.19 -2.06 11.46
C GLY A 182 17.05 -2.40 10.22
N ALA A 183 16.47 -2.33 9.03
CA ALA A 183 17.19 -2.59 7.78
C ALA A 183 18.34 -1.59 7.58
N SER A 184 19.51 -2.08 7.17
CA SER A 184 20.66 -1.25 6.80
C SER A 184 20.36 -0.39 5.57
N ALA A 185 21.17 0.64 5.31
CA ALA A 185 21.02 1.46 4.11
C ALA A 185 21.09 0.63 2.81
N ALA A 186 21.98 -0.38 2.76
CA ALA A 186 22.10 -1.28 1.62
C ALA A 186 20.86 -2.16 1.46
N GLN A 187 20.31 -2.69 2.55
CA GLN A 187 19.07 -3.48 2.55
C GLN A 187 17.86 -2.66 2.11
N GLN A 188 17.72 -1.43 2.63
CA GLN A 188 16.65 -0.51 2.22
C GLN A 188 16.69 -0.23 0.71
N ILE A 189 17.87 -0.06 0.13
CA ILE A 189 18.04 0.16 -1.32
C ILE A 189 17.73 -1.12 -2.09
N ALA A 190 18.35 -2.23 -1.73
CA ALA A 190 18.20 -3.50 -2.44
C ALA A 190 16.75 -3.99 -2.46
N PHE A 191 16.08 -4.02 -1.30
CA PHE A 191 14.71 -4.53 -1.22
C PHE A 191 13.71 -3.59 -1.91
N ALA A 192 13.88 -2.27 -1.80
CA ALA A 192 13.01 -1.33 -2.51
C ALA A 192 13.18 -1.40 -4.04
N LEU A 193 14.42 -1.56 -4.52
CA LEU A 193 14.69 -1.73 -5.95
C LEU A 193 14.19 -3.09 -6.46
N ALA A 194 14.37 -4.17 -5.70
CA ALA A 194 13.84 -5.49 -6.03
C ALA A 194 12.31 -5.45 -6.16
N SER A 195 11.61 -4.80 -5.23
CA SER A 195 10.17 -4.57 -5.34
C SER A 195 9.82 -3.77 -6.60
N GLY A 196 10.57 -2.71 -6.90
CA GLY A 196 10.38 -1.90 -8.12
C GLY A 196 10.52 -2.71 -9.41
N VAL A 197 11.54 -3.58 -9.50
CA VAL A 197 11.72 -4.50 -10.64
C VAL A 197 10.54 -5.46 -10.74
N GLU A 198 10.07 -5.98 -9.62
CA GLU A 198 8.93 -6.91 -9.59
C GLU A 198 7.63 -6.25 -10.04
N TYR A 199 7.36 -4.99 -9.65
CA TYR A 199 6.18 -4.27 -10.14
C TYR A 199 6.26 -3.98 -11.64
N VAL A 200 7.45 -3.72 -12.18
CA VAL A 200 7.63 -3.60 -13.64
C VAL A 200 7.39 -4.94 -14.32
N ARG A 201 7.91 -6.06 -13.78
CA ARG A 201 7.63 -7.40 -14.29
C ARG A 201 6.13 -7.74 -14.24
N THR A 202 5.48 -7.35 -13.15
CA THR A 202 4.03 -7.54 -12.94
C THR A 202 3.22 -6.75 -13.97
N ALA A 203 3.57 -5.49 -14.22
CA ALA A 203 2.95 -4.67 -15.26
C ALA A 203 3.09 -5.31 -16.66
N VAL A 204 4.29 -5.76 -17.01
CA VAL A 204 4.55 -6.47 -18.29
C VAL A 204 3.72 -7.75 -18.39
N ALA A 205 3.68 -8.56 -17.32
CA ALA A 205 2.94 -9.81 -17.29
C ALA A 205 1.41 -9.62 -17.37
N ALA A 206 0.91 -8.48 -16.88
CA ALA A 206 -0.49 -8.08 -17.01
C ALA A 206 -0.84 -7.56 -18.42
N GLY A 207 0.12 -7.50 -19.34
CA GLY A 207 -0.10 -7.04 -20.72
C GLY A 207 -0.22 -5.53 -20.85
N LEU A 208 0.28 -4.77 -19.87
CA LEU A 208 0.33 -3.32 -19.94
C LEU A 208 1.30 -2.86 -21.05
N ASP A 209 0.99 -1.75 -21.71
CA ASP A 209 1.78 -1.24 -22.84
C ASP A 209 3.05 -0.50 -22.41
N GLU A 210 3.87 -0.04 -23.36
CA GLU A 210 5.13 0.63 -23.01
C GLU A 210 4.90 1.96 -22.27
N ASP A 211 3.77 2.64 -22.54
CA ASP A 211 3.43 3.89 -21.85
C ASP A 211 3.04 3.63 -20.39
N ASP A 212 2.33 2.52 -20.13
CA ASP A 212 2.04 2.02 -18.78
C ASP A 212 3.30 1.70 -18.00
N ILE A 213 4.19 0.93 -18.61
CA ILE A 213 5.45 0.52 -18.01
C ILE A 213 6.30 1.77 -17.74
N ALA A 214 6.32 2.73 -18.67
CA ALA A 214 6.98 4.01 -18.48
C ALA A 214 6.36 4.81 -17.32
N ALA A 215 5.04 4.78 -17.14
CA ALA A 215 4.36 5.42 -16.01
C ALA A 215 4.79 4.81 -14.67
N VAL A 216 4.76 3.48 -14.54
CA VAL A 216 5.26 2.78 -13.35
C VAL A 216 6.73 3.13 -13.10
N ARG A 217 7.59 3.08 -14.13
CA ARG A 217 9.01 3.47 -14.01
C ARG A 217 9.20 4.92 -13.55
N ARG A 218 8.37 5.87 -13.99
CA ARG A 218 8.40 7.27 -13.52
C ARG A 218 8.07 7.37 -12.03
N GLN A 219 7.12 6.58 -11.55
CA GLN A 219 6.74 6.53 -10.13
C GLN A 219 7.86 5.94 -9.27
N LEU A 220 8.64 5.01 -9.83
CA LEU A 220 9.83 4.42 -9.21
C LEU A 220 11.08 5.32 -9.27
N ALA A 221 11.09 6.39 -10.06
CA ALA A 221 12.25 7.27 -10.21
C ALA A 221 12.72 7.88 -8.88
N GLY A 222 11.81 8.06 -7.91
CA GLY A 222 12.12 8.53 -6.56
C GLY A 222 12.98 7.56 -5.73
N LEU A 223 13.07 6.28 -6.12
CA LEU A 223 13.96 5.30 -5.50
C LEU A 223 15.43 5.51 -5.87
N ARG A 224 15.71 6.25 -6.96
CA ARG A 224 17.06 6.59 -7.42
C ARG A 224 17.68 7.69 -6.54
N ALA A 225 17.92 7.38 -5.27
CA ALA A 225 18.90 8.12 -4.49
C ALA A 225 20.22 7.35 -4.60
N ALA A 226 21.26 8.00 -5.14
CA ALA A 226 22.59 7.41 -5.17
C ALA A 226 22.98 7.02 -3.73
N PRO A 227 23.47 5.79 -3.49
CA PRO A 227 23.99 5.41 -2.19
C PRO A 227 25.10 6.40 -1.79
N PRO A 228 25.19 6.76 -0.51
CA PRO A 228 26.10 7.81 -0.05
C PRO A 228 27.59 7.45 -0.22
N ASN A 229 27.91 6.16 -0.43
CA ASN A 229 29.26 5.68 -0.74
C ASN A 229 29.24 4.38 -1.58
N ARG A 230 30.40 4.00 -2.13
CA ARG A 230 30.57 2.80 -2.98
C ARG A 230 30.33 1.49 -2.22
N ASP A 231 30.57 1.46 -0.91
CA ASP A 231 30.41 0.23 -0.11
C ASP A 231 28.93 -0.14 0.04
N VAL A 232 28.07 0.85 0.30
CA VAL A 232 26.61 0.66 0.34
C VAL A 232 26.08 0.24 -1.04
N GLU A 233 26.63 0.80 -2.11
CA GLU A 233 26.30 0.39 -3.48
C GLU A 233 26.64 -1.08 -3.73
N ALA A 234 27.88 -1.49 -3.46
CA ALA A 234 28.34 -2.85 -3.64
C ALA A 234 27.53 -3.85 -2.81
N ALA A 235 27.23 -3.52 -1.56
CA ALA A 235 26.39 -4.34 -0.69
C ALA A 235 24.95 -4.46 -1.19
N ALA A 236 24.36 -3.37 -1.68
CA ALA A 236 23.01 -3.39 -2.25
C ALA A 236 22.96 -4.23 -3.54
N LEU A 237 23.97 -4.11 -4.41
CA LEU A 237 24.09 -4.91 -5.63
C LEU A 237 24.24 -6.40 -5.33
N ALA A 238 25.03 -6.77 -4.31
CA ALA A 238 25.17 -8.16 -3.89
C ALA A 238 23.84 -8.75 -3.38
N LEU A 239 23.06 -7.98 -2.61
CA LEU A 239 21.73 -8.39 -2.16
C LEU A 239 20.76 -8.52 -3.35
N LEU A 240 20.78 -7.60 -4.30
CA LEU A 240 19.97 -7.67 -5.52
C LEU A 240 20.30 -8.93 -6.33
N GLN A 241 21.58 -9.23 -6.53
CA GLN A 241 21.99 -10.45 -7.22
C GLN A 241 21.48 -11.70 -6.49
N ARG A 242 21.56 -11.73 -5.16
CA ARG A 242 21.05 -12.86 -4.39
C ARG A 242 19.53 -13.04 -4.51
N ILE A 243 18.78 -11.94 -4.59
CA ILE A 243 17.33 -11.98 -4.83
C ILE A 243 17.03 -12.56 -6.22
N GLU A 244 17.78 -12.15 -7.25
CA GLU A 244 17.63 -12.71 -8.59
C GLU A 244 18.00 -14.20 -8.64
N ASP A 245 19.06 -14.63 -7.94
CA ASP A 245 19.42 -16.05 -7.82
C ASP A 245 18.34 -16.89 -7.14
N LEU A 246 17.52 -16.29 -6.27
CA LEU A 246 16.37 -16.92 -5.61
C LEU A 246 15.12 -16.95 -6.49
N GLY A 247 15.17 -16.39 -7.70
CA GLY A 247 14.03 -16.33 -8.63
C GLY A 247 13.22 -15.03 -8.53
N GLY A 248 13.81 -13.95 -8.01
CA GLY A 248 13.19 -12.63 -7.94
C GLY A 248 12.58 -12.30 -6.58
N ALA A 249 11.95 -11.13 -6.48
CA ALA A 249 11.49 -10.57 -5.20
C ALA A 249 10.40 -11.42 -4.55
N VAL A 250 9.45 -11.94 -5.34
CA VAL A 250 8.37 -12.81 -4.86
C VAL A 250 8.94 -14.05 -4.18
N ALA A 251 9.78 -14.79 -4.88
CA ALA A 251 10.39 -16.00 -4.34
C ALA A 251 11.26 -15.70 -3.13
N ALA A 252 12.05 -14.62 -3.15
CA ALA A 252 12.86 -14.22 -2.01
C ALA A 252 12.00 -13.93 -0.75
N ILE A 253 10.85 -13.26 -0.92
CA ILE A 253 9.91 -12.97 0.17
C ILE A 253 9.24 -14.25 0.69
N GLU A 254 8.77 -15.13 -0.20
CA GLU A 254 8.15 -16.41 0.17
C GLU A 254 9.11 -17.30 0.97
N HIS A 255 10.40 -17.28 0.62
CA HIS A 255 11.43 -17.98 1.38
C HIS A 255 11.88 -17.23 2.64
N GLY A 256 11.36 -16.04 2.96
CA GLY A 256 11.74 -15.25 4.13
C GLY A 256 13.16 -14.66 4.09
N PHE A 257 13.79 -14.59 2.91
CA PHE A 257 15.19 -14.14 2.78
C PHE A 257 15.40 -12.70 3.27
N PRO A 258 14.61 -11.70 2.81
CA PRO A 258 14.79 -10.33 3.28
C PRO A 258 14.60 -10.15 4.79
N GLN A 259 13.60 -10.81 5.38
CA GLN A 259 13.31 -10.74 6.81
C GLN A 259 14.48 -11.28 7.64
N ARG A 260 15.05 -12.43 7.24
CA ARG A 260 16.24 -13.00 7.90
C ARG A 260 17.47 -12.11 7.77
N GLU A 261 17.68 -11.48 6.61
CA GLU A 261 18.79 -10.56 6.43
C GLU A 261 18.67 -9.31 7.31
N ILE A 262 17.47 -8.74 7.43
CA ILE A 262 17.18 -7.62 8.33
C ILE A 262 17.43 -8.05 9.78
N GLU A 263 16.88 -9.18 10.20
CA GLU A 263 17.04 -9.70 11.55
C GLU A 263 18.51 -9.95 11.89
N ARG A 264 19.27 -10.58 10.97
CA ARG A 264 20.70 -10.81 11.11
C ARG A 264 21.47 -9.50 11.29
N HIS A 265 21.17 -8.49 10.48
CA HIS A 265 21.78 -7.17 10.62
C HIS A 265 21.45 -6.54 11.99
N THR A 266 20.17 -6.52 12.38
CA THR A 266 19.73 -5.96 13.66
C THR A 266 20.40 -6.64 14.86
N ARG A 267 20.60 -7.96 14.82
CA ARG A 267 21.35 -8.71 15.85
C ARG A 267 22.83 -8.32 15.91
N LEU A 268 23.46 -8.09 14.75
CA LEU A 268 24.88 -7.71 14.66
C LEU A 268 25.14 -6.29 15.18
N VAL A 269 24.21 -5.36 14.93
CA VAL A 269 24.31 -3.97 15.38
C VAL A 269 23.74 -3.80 16.79
N ALA A 270 24.05 -4.74 17.70
CA ALA A 270 23.54 -4.79 19.08
C ALA A 270 23.48 -3.39 19.72
N GLY A 271 22.26 -2.82 19.77
CA GLY A 271 22.02 -1.40 20.05
C GLY A 271 20.83 -0.81 19.27
N VAL A 272 20.46 -1.41 18.13
CA VAL A 272 19.20 -1.10 17.44
C VAL A 272 18.07 -1.83 18.15
N ARG A 273 17.31 -1.08 18.95
CA ARG A 273 16.10 -1.56 19.65
C ARG A 273 15.22 -2.30 18.64
N ALA A 274 14.72 -3.49 19.02
CA ALA A 274 13.73 -4.22 18.23
C ALA A 274 12.62 -3.26 17.77
N PRO A 275 12.07 -3.43 16.56
CA PRO A 275 11.01 -2.57 16.06
C PRO A 275 9.94 -2.48 17.14
N ARG A 276 9.63 -1.24 17.55
CA ARG A 276 8.41 -1.02 18.30
C ARG A 276 7.30 -1.53 17.36
N THR A 277 6.54 -2.53 17.80
CA THR A 277 5.13 -2.60 17.40
C THR A 277 4.59 -1.18 17.49
N GLU A 278 3.75 -0.74 16.56
CA GLU A 278 3.05 0.52 16.71
C GLU A 278 2.25 0.48 18.02
N ASP A 279 2.89 0.75 19.14
CA ASP A 279 2.31 1.17 20.39
C ASP A 279 1.89 2.61 20.12
N ALA A 280 0.91 2.77 19.23
CA ALA A 280 -0.11 3.78 19.45
C ALA A 280 -0.48 3.59 20.93
N GLY A 281 -0.36 4.62 21.76
CA GLY A 281 -0.45 4.47 23.22
C GLY A 281 -1.67 3.64 23.66
N GLU A 282 -1.67 3.17 24.91
CA GLU A 282 -2.75 2.37 25.53
C GLU A 282 -4.19 2.87 25.32
N TRP A 283 -4.39 4.06 24.74
CA TRP A 283 -5.68 4.65 24.48
C TRP A 283 -6.28 4.22 23.13
N THR A 284 -7.26 3.32 23.21
CA THR A 284 -8.36 3.23 22.25
C THR A 284 -9.60 3.83 22.89
N ASP A 285 -10.30 4.74 22.20
CA ASP A 285 -11.60 5.22 22.65
C ASP A 285 -12.67 4.18 22.26
N PRO A 286 -13.27 3.43 23.22
CA PRO A 286 -14.30 2.45 22.91
C PRO A 286 -15.53 3.08 22.23
N ALA A 287 -15.72 4.40 22.39
CA ALA A 287 -16.78 5.11 21.71
C ALA A 287 -16.52 5.25 20.21
N VAL A 288 -15.27 5.23 19.74
CA VAL A 288 -14.95 5.22 18.30
C VAL A 288 -15.36 3.89 17.67
N GLU A 289 -14.99 2.77 18.31
CA GLU A 289 -15.39 1.42 17.88
C GLU A 289 -16.93 1.27 17.85
N ALA A 290 -17.60 1.68 18.92
CA ALA A 290 -19.06 1.62 19.00
C ALA A 290 -19.75 2.46 17.93
N ARG A 291 -19.25 3.68 17.66
CA ARG A 291 -19.79 4.56 16.62
C ARG A 291 -19.58 3.98 15.22
N GLN A 292 -18.41 3.42 14.93
CA GLN A 292 -18.16 2.79 13.63
C GLN A 292 -19.04 1.55 13.43
N ALA A 293 -19.15 0.69 14.45
CA ALA A 293 -20.04 -0.46 14.39
C ALA A 293 -21.51 -0.05 14.15
N GLU A 294 -21.98 1.02 14.81
CA GLU A 294 -23.32 1.56 14.59
C GLU A 294 -23.50 2.10 13.15
N ARG A 295 -22.49 2.76 12.59
CA ARG A 295 -22.53 3.26 11.21
C ARG A 295 -22.62 2.12 10.19
N ILE A 296 -21.84 1.06 10.37
CA ILE A 296 -21.89 -0.13 9.51
C ILE A 296 -23.24 -0.83 9.63
N ALA A 297 -23.75 -1.00 10.85
CA ALA A 297 -25.06 -1.60 11.09
C ALA A 297 -26.18 -0.82 10.37
N LYS A 298 -26.12 0.52 10.42
CA LYS A 298 -27.04 1.40 9.68
C LYS A 298 -26.86 1.23 8.17
N LEU A 299 -25.65 1.28 7.64
CA LEU A 299 -25.41 1.09 6.21
C LEU A 299 -26.03 -0.22 5.72
N ARG A 300 -25.73 -1.34 6.40
CA ARG A 300 -26.25 -2.66 6.03
C ARG A 300 -27.77 -2.78 6.18
N ALA A 301 -28.39 -2.06 7.11
CA ALA A 301 -29.85 -2.06 7.29
C ALA A 301 -30.61 -1.25 6.23
N TRP A 302 -30.00 -0.21 5.67
CA TRP A 302 -30.67 0.75 4.77
C TRP A 302 -30.24 0.66 3.30
N ARG A 303 -29.16 -0.05 2.99
CA ARG A 303 -28.69 -0.22 1.60
C ARG A 303 -29.65 -1.04 0.75
N ASP A 304 -29.57 -0.84 -0.55
CA ASP A 304 -30.19 -1.72 -1.54
C ASP A 304 -29.39 -3.02 -1.65
N GLN A 305 -29.85 -4.05 -0.94
CA GLN A 305 -29.14 -5.32 -0.85
C GLN A 305 -29.08 -6.05 -2.21
N GLU A 306 -30.13 -5.99 -3.03
CA GLU A 306 -30.15 -6.63 -4.35
C GLU A 306 -29.08 -6.01 -5.26
N ARG A 307 -28.93 -4.68 -5.21
CA ARG A 307 -27.90 -3.98 -5.97
C ARG A 307 -26.49 -4.32 -5.48
N VAL A 308 -26.27 -4.43 -4.16
CA VAL A 308 -24.98 -4.87 -3.60
C VAL A 308 -24.66 -6.29 -4.07
N ASP A 309 -25.61 -7.21 -3.98
CA ASP A 309 -25.41 -8.61 -4.36
C ASP A 309 -25.07 -8.75 -5.85
N LEU A 310 -25.75 -7.98 -6.71
CA LEU A 310 -25.48 -7.92 -8.15
C LEU A 310 -24.02 -7.54 -8.44
N HIS A 311 -23.55 -6.43 -7.87
CA HIS A 311 -22.19 -5.96 -8.13
C HIS A 311 -21.12 -6.79 -7.44
N MET A 312 -21.40 -7.35 -6.26
CA MET A 312 -20.53 -8.30 -5.59
C MET A 312 -20.39 -9.62 -6.37
N ALA A 313 -21.45 -10.07 -7.06
CA ALA A 313 -21.36 -11.21 -7.98
C ALA A 313 -20.48 -10.89 -9.20
N ALA A 314 -20.60 -9.68 -9.76
CA ALA A 314 -19.73 -9.23 -10.85
C ALA A 314 -18.26 -9.14 -10.40
N LEU A 315 -17.99 -8.68 -9.18
CA LEU A 315 -16.66 -8.65 -8.60
C LEU A 315 -16.06 -10.05 -8.47
N ARG A 316 -16.81 -11.02 -7.91
CA ARG A 316 -16.35 -12.43 -7.83
C ARG A 316 -16.06 -13.01 -9.20
N LYS A 317 -16.91 -12.73 -10.19
CA LYS A 317 -16.69 -13.16 -11.58
C LYS A 317 -15.39 -12.58 -12.16
N ALA A 318 -15.13 -11.29 -11.96
CA ALA A 318 -13.89 -10.65 -12.41
C ALA A 318 -12.66 -11.21 -11.67
N ALA A 319 -12.77 -11.44 -10.35
CA ALA A 319 -11.70 -12.01 -9.54
C ALA A 319 -11.28 -13.42 -10.02
N SER A 320 -12.23 -14.24 -10.47
CA SER A 320 -11.97 -15.56 -11.05
C SER A 320 -11.49 -15.52 -12.51
N GLY A 321 -11.73 -14.42 -13.21
CA GLY A 321 -11.33 -14.22 -14.61
C GLY A 321 -10.05 -13.39 -14.75
N PRO A 322 -9.69 -13.02 -16.00
CA PRO A 322 -8.54 -12.14 -16.27
C PRO A 322 -8.88 -10.64 -16.24
N GLY A 323 -10.15 -10.28 -16.02
CA GLY A 323 -10.60 -8.89 -16.06
C GLY A 323 -10.09 -8.08 -14.86
N ASN A 324 -9.96 -6.77 -15.08
CA ASN A 324 -9.60 -5.82 -14.02
C ASN A 324 -10.73 -5.74 -12.98
N VAL A 325 -10.40 -5.99 -11.72
CA VAL A 325 -11.39 -6.05 -10.65
C VAL A 325 -11.89 -4.68 -10.17
N LEU A 326 -11.19 -3.57 -10.49
CA LEU A 326 -11.55 -2.24 -9.98
C LEU A 326 -12.88 -1.72 -10.52
N HIS A 327 -13.25 -2.04 -11.76
CA HIS A 327 -14.54 -1.59 -12.33
C HIS A 327 -15.74 -2.18 -11.58
N PRO A 328 -15.92 -3.51 -11.46
CA PRO A 328 -17.01 -4.07 -10.67
C PRO A 328 -16.88 -3.77 -9.17
N MET A 329 -15.65 -3.61 -8.66
CA MET A 329 -15.41 -3.19 -7.28
C MET A 329 -15.97 -1.79 -7.01
N LYS A 330 -15.75 -0.83 -7.92
CA LYS A 330 -16.27 0.54 -7.80
C LYS A 330 -17.79 0.54 -7.71
N GLU A 331 -18.45 -0.23 -8.57
CA GLU A 331 -19.90 -0.37 -8.57
C GLU A 331 -20.42 -1.01 -7.27
N ALA A 332 -19.73 -2.02 -6.74
CA ALA A 332 -20.08 -2.63 -5.46
C ALA A 332 -19.95 -1.63 -4.30
N LEU A 333 -18.86 -0.88 -4.25
CA LEU A 333 -18.65 0.16 -3.23
C LEU A 333 -19.69 1.29 -3.35
N ALA A 334 -20.04 1.70 -4.57
CA ALA A 334 -21.09 2.70 -4.83
C ALA A 334 -22.48 2.20 -4.40
N ALA A 335 -22.74 0.90 -4.50
CA ALA A 335 -23.97 0.27 -4.03
C ALA A 335 -24.05 0.09 -2.50
N GLY A 336 -22.95 0.33 -1.77
CA GLY A 336 -22.90 0.21 -0.31
C GLY A 336 -22.28 -1.09 0.21
N ALA A 337 -21.48 -1.78 -0.61
CA ALA A 337 -20.56 -2.80 -0.10
C ALA A 337 -19.48 -2.15 0.78
N THR A 338 -19.09 -2.84 1.85
CA THR A 338 -18.02 -2.37 2.73
C THR A 338 -16.63 -2.78 2.24
N VAL A 339 -15.59 -2.17 2.81
CA VAL A 339 -14.19 -2.55 2.62
C VAL A 339 -13.98 -4.02 2.99
N GLY A 340 -14.51 -4.46 4.13
CA GLY A 340 -14.41 -5.82 4.63
C GLY A 340 -15.15 -6.84 3.77
N GLU A 341 -16.38 -6.56 3.34
CA GLU A 341 -17.17 -7.42 2.45
C GLU A 341 -16.47 -7.60 1.09
N THR A 342 -15.97 -6.50 0.52
CA THR A 342 -15.24 -6.50 -0.75
C THR A 342 -13.95 -7.32 -0.64
N CYS A 343 -13.17 -7.12 0.43
CA CYS A 343 -11.96 -7.91 0.67
C CYS A 343 -12.27 -9.38 0.99
N ALA A 344 -13.39 -9.67 1.64
CA ALA A 344 -13.83 -11.04 1.89
C ALA A 344 -14.18 -11.77 0.59
N ALA A 345 -14.92 -11.15 -0.32
CA ALA A 345 -15.25 -11.75 -1.62
C ALA A 345 -14.01 -12.02 -2.48
N LEU A 346 -12.99 -11.15 -2.42
CA LEU A 346 -11.71 -11.39 -3.07
C LEU A 346 -10.94 -12.56 -2.41
N ARG A 347 -10.93 -12.64 -1.06
CA ARG A 347 -10.32 -13.75 -0.31
C ARG A 347 -10.98 -15.10 -0.59
N GLU A 348 -12.30 -15.14 -0.78
CA GLU A 348 -13.03 -16.36 -1.19
C GLU A 348 -12.50 -16.92 -2.52
N THR A 349 -12.05 -16.04 -3.43
CA THR A 349 -11.61 -16.42 -4.78
C THR A 349 -10.10 -16.68 -4.85
N TRP A 350 -9.31 -15.92 -4.10
CA TRP A 350 -7.85 -15.90 -4.22
C TRP A 350 -7.11 -16.66 -3.12
N ASP A 351 -7.86 -17.39 -2.28
CA ASP A 351 -7.39 -18.02 -1.05
C ASP A 351 -6.98 -17.00 0.02
N THR A 352 -6.96 -17.46 1.27
CA THR A 352 -6.50 -16.66 2.40
C THR A 352 -4.99 -16.72 2.53
N CYS A 353 -4.40 -15.58 2.85
CA CYS A 353 -2.98 -15.53 3.08
C CYS A 353 -2.62 -16.24 4.40
N ALA A 354 -1.82 -17.30 4.30
CA ALA A 354 -1.13 -17.86 5.45
C ALA A 354 0.07 -16.96 5.83
N PRO A 355 0.39 -16.81 7.12
CA PRO A 355 1.67 -16.23 7.50
C PRO A 355 2.82 -17.04 6.86
N PRO A 356 3.94 -16.41 6.49
CA PRO A 356 5.09 -17.13 5.96
C PRO A 356 5.55 -18.19 6.95
N ASP A 357 5.91 -19.37 6.43
CA ASP A 357 6.45 -20.48 7.23
C ASP A 357 7.66 -19.97 8.04
N PRO A 358 7.67 -20.11 9.38
CA PRO A 358 8.81 -19.70 10.19
C PRO A 358 10.08 -20.53 9.91
N ASP A 359 9.96 -21.72 9.32
CA ASP A 359 11.10 -22.59 9.00
C ASP A 359 10.99 -23.17 7.57
N PRO A 360 11.12 -22.31 6.53
CA PRO A 360 11.02 -22.77 5.16
C PRO A 360 12.18 -23.72 4.85
N ALA A 361 11.88 -24.80 4.12
CA ALA A 361 12.87 -25.80 3.73
C ALA A 361 14.16 -25.13 3.18
N PRO A 362 15.36 -25.65 3.55
CA PRO A 362 16.62 -25.03 3.17
C PRO A 362 16.71 -24.89 1.65
N ILE A 363 17.05 -23.68 1.21
CA ILE A 363 17.24 -23.34 -0.20
C ILE A 363 18.26 -24.34 -0.78
N PRO A 364 17.94 -25.07 -1.88
CA PRO A 364 18.92 -25.92 -2.52
C PRO A 364 20.10 -25.06 -2.96
N THR A 365 21.24 -25.26 -2.31
CA THR A 365 22.49 -24.63 -2.69
C THR A 365 22.96 -25.29 -3.98
N ASN A 366 22.57 -24.74 -5.12
CA ASN A 366 23.29 -25.02 -6.35
C ASN A 366 24.70 -24.45 -6.19
N GLY A 367 25.62 -25.30 -5.75
CA GLY A 367 27.04 -24.97 -5.67
C GLY A 367 27.57 -24.54 -7.05
N PRO A 368 28.60 -23.69 -7.11
CA PRO A 368 29.18 -23.31 -8.37
C PRO A 368 29.87 -24.54 -8.97
N GLY A 369 29.35 -25.04 -10.10
CA GLY A 369 30.04 -26.02 -10.94
C GLY A 369 29.53 -27.46 -10.88
N GLN A 370 28.37 -27.71 -11.49
CA GLN A 370 28.24 -28.90 -12.33
C GLN A 370 27.77 -28.44 -13.71
N GLY A 371 28.74 -28.28 -14.61
CA GLY A 371 28.47 -27.95 -16.00
C GLY A 371 27.51 -28.97 -16.60
N ARG A 372 26.50 -28.47 -17.33
CA ARG A 372 25.75 -29.26 -18.29
C ARG A 372 26.76 -29.91 -19.23
N ARG A 373 27.03 -31.21 -19.03
CA ARG A 373 27.64 -32.03 -20.08
C ARG A 373 26.58 -32.18 -21.16
N THR A 374 26.66 -31.31 -22.16
CA THR A 374 25.98 -31.51 -23.44
C THR A 374 26.48 -32.84 -23.99
N ARG A 375 25.61 -33.84 -23.99
CA ARG A 375 25.87 -35.12 -24.65
C ARG A 375 25.81 -34.82 -26.15
N VAL A 376 26.98 -34.63 -26.76
CA VAL A 376 27.11 -34.61 -28.21
C VAL A 376 26.78 -36.01 -28.69
N VAL A 377 25.62 -36.15 -29.33
CA VAL A 377 25.26 -37.32 -30.11
C VAL A 377 25.85 -37.08 -31.49
N HIS A 378 26.92 -37.80 -31.81
CA HIS A 378 27.32 -38.07 -33.19
C HIS A 378 27.06 -39.55 -33.46
N GLU A 379 26.65 -39.80 -34.71
CA GLU A 379 26.14 -41.04 -35.32
C GLU A 379 26.84 -42.34 -34.92
#